data_AF-A0A3A9BL17-F1
#
_entry.id   AF-A0A3A9BL17-F1
#
_cell.length_a   1.000
_cell.length_b   1.000
_cell.length_c   1.000
_cell.angle_alpha   90.00
_cell.angle_beta   90.00
_cell.angle_gamma   90.00
#
_symmetry.space_group_name_H-M   'P 1'
#
loop_
_entity.id
_entity.type
_entity.pdbx_description
1 polymer ?
#
loop_
_entity_poly.entity_id
_entity_poly.type
_entity_poly.pdbx_seq_one_letter_code
_entity_poly.pdbx_strand_id
1 'polypeptide(L)'
;MVGKAMQESAIGGYMGKDLRGKKIGKGIVQRKDGTYCVRAMVNGETICLYGSNYQQLKKDLEAAKEKAKGGIFNKPDYTVSEWFHIWFDTYKVPMIKESSIAPMKRKVEGTFLPYVGDRMLDEVRSIDLQIAIKELLEEGRIAKSSISEALNRLSDCFASAVNNRYMLTNPAHDLVVPFKEEPWKERRWLNVDEIKIFLDETKESYPFWLPLHYIMIYTGMRIGEVGGLKWGDVHLEGGYIELKQALSVEYKQGKKLISLTTLKTTNSYRKIPFMGQVKEMFLQQKKQSIKW
;
A
#
# COMPACT_ATOMS: atom_id res chain seq x y z
N MET A 1 33.20 18.62 -39.50
CA MET A 1 33.46 17.16 -39.44
C MET A 1 33.60 16.57 -38.02
N VAL A 2 33.65 17.36 -36.94
CA VAL A 2 33.77 16.83 -35.55
C VAL A 2 32.42 16.37 -34.97
N GLY A 3 31.30 16.92 -35.45
CA GLY A 3 29.95 16.61 -34.94
C GLY A 3 29.41 15.22 -35.32
N LYS A 4 29.91 14.60 -36.40
CA LYS A 4 29.37 13.31 -36.89
C LYS A 4 29.92 12.09 -36.12
N ALA A 5 31.14 12.20 -35.57
CA ALA A 5 31.76 11.11 -34.80
C ALA A 5 31.22 10.99 -33.36
N MET A 6 30.55 12.02 -32.83
CA MET A 6 30.03 12.03 -31.45
C MET A 6 28.62 11.44 -31.32
N GLN A 7 27.84 11.37 -32.40
CA GLN A 7 26.48 10.81 -32.35
C GLN A 7 26.46 9.27 -32.41
N GLU A 8 27.47 8.63 -33.00
CA GLU A 8 27.51 7.16 -33.13
C GLU A 8 28.05 6.44 -31.88
N SER A 9 28.60 7.17 -30.89
CA SER A 9 29.18 6.55 -29.69
C SER A 9 28.18 6.16 -28.59
N ALA A 10 26.90 6.49 -28.77
CA ALA A 10 25.87 6.34 -27.73
C ALA A 10 25.22 4.93 -27.69
N ILE A 11 25.52 4.03 -28.64
CA ILE A 11 24.91 2.70 -28.69
C ILE A 11 26.02 1.67 -28.95
N GLY A 12 26.34 0.86 -27.93
CA GLY A 12 27.04 -0.43 -28.09
C GLY A 12 28.47 -0.43 -28.67
N GLY A 13 29.47 -0.56 -27.81
CA GLY A 13 30.67 -1.36 -28.13
C GLY A 13 31.90 -0.67 -28.77
N TYR A 14 31.90 0.63 -29.06
CA TYR A 14 33.06 1.26 -29.71
C TYR A 14 34.22 1.55 -28.74
N MET A 15 35.43 1.11 -29.11
CA MET A 15 36.67 1.32 -28.35
C MET A 15 37.37 2.58 -28.86
N GLY A 16 37.55 3.57 -28.00
CA GLY A 16 38.20 4.83 -28.38
C GLY A 16 39.66 4.65 -28.74
N LYS A 17 40.15 5.47 -29.68
CA LYS A 17 41.55 5.49 -30.12
C LYS A 17 42.16 6.87 -29.86
N ASP A 18 43.46 6.90 -29.59
CA ASP A 18 44.25 8.14 -29.51
C ASP A 18 44.59 8.68 -30.92
N LEU A 19 45.20 9.87 -31.00
CA LEU A 19 45.60 10.49 -32.27
C LEU A 19 46.62 9.64 -33.07
N ARG A 20 47.26 8.67 -32.42
CA ARG A 20 48.24 7.73 -33.01
C ARG A 20 47.60 6.37 -33.32
N GLY A 21 46.29 6.21 -33.16
CA GLY A 21 45.53 5.00 -33.46
C GLY A 21 45.55 3.91 -32.37
N LYS A 22 46.17 4.16 -31.21
CA LYS A 22 46.23 3.21 -30.09
C LYS A 22 44.87 3.18 -29.36
N LYS A 23 44.41 1.98 -29.03
CA LYS A 23 43.16 1.76 -28.28
C LYS A 23 43.32 2.28 -26.83
N ILE A 24 42.44 3.20 -26.42
CA ILE A 24 42.48 3.89 -25.12
C ILE A 24 41.22 3.65 -24.26
N GLY A 25 40.45 2.60 -24.56
CA GLY A 25 39.31 2.16 -23.75
C GLY A 25 37.95 2.67 -24.24
N LYS A 26 36.88 2.08 -23.72
CA LYS A 26 35.49 2.38 -24.12
C LYS A 26 35.06 3.74 -23.56
N GLY A 27 34.54 4.63 -24.42
CA GLY A 27 34.03 5.95 -24.02
C GLY A 27 35.10 7.04 -23.79
N ILE A 28 36.39 6.74 -23.99
CA ILE A 28 37.50 7.71 -23.88
C ILE A 28 37.94 8.14 -25.28
N VAL A 29 38.07 9.44 -25.53
CA VAL A 29 38.49 10.01 -26.82
C VAL A 29 39.61 11.03 -26.59
N GLN A 30 40.62 11.04 -27.46
CA GLN A 30 41.62 12.11 -27.49
C GLN A 30 41.22 13.19 -28.51
N ARG A 31 41.25 14.45 -28.09
CA ARG A 31 40.96 15.64 -28.92
C ARG A 31 42.20 16.09 -29.68
N LYS A 32 42.01 16.91 -30.71
CA LYS A 32 43.09 17.45 -31.56
C LYS A 32 44.10 18.31 -30.79
N ASP A 33 43.68 18.90 -29.67
CA ASP A 33 44.53 19.69 -28.76
C ASP A 33 45.38 18.82 -27.81
N GLY A 34 45.31 17.49 -27.91
CA GLY A 34 46.04 16.55 -27.08
C GLY A 34 45.34 16.17 -25.77
N THR A 35 44.23 16.82 -25.41
CA THR A 35 43.45 16.50 -24.21
C THR A 35 42.58 15.27 -24.41
N TYR A 36 42.32 14.54 -23.33
CA TYR A 36 41.44 13.38 -23.31
C TYR A 36 40.10 13.76 -22.67
N CYS A 37 39.01 13.23 -23.23
CA CYS A 37 37.68 13.34 -22.66
C CYS A 37 37.04 11.96 -22.49
N VAL A 38 36.30 11.77 -21.40
CA VAL A 38 35.53 10.56 -21.17
C VAL A 38 34.10 10.91 -20.80
N ARG A 39 33.17 10.14 -21.36
CA ARG A 39 31.76 10.13 -20.97
C ARG A 39 31.34 8.72 -20.62
N ALA A 40 30.80 8.53 -19.42
CA ALA A 40 30.25 7.26 -18.96
C ALA A 40 28.90 7.48 -18.28
N MET A 41 28.00 6.51 -18.40
CA MET A 41 26.75 6.49 -17.65
C MET A 41 26.80 5.33 -16.66
N VAL A 42 26.54 5.60 -15.39
CA VAL A 42 26.56 4.63 -14.29
C VAL A 42 25.35 4.91 -13.41
N ASN A 43 24.46 3.92 -13.20
CA ASN A 43 23.25 4.05 -12.37
C ASN A 43 22.40 5.30 -12.66
N GLY A 44 22.30 5.71 -13.94
CA GLY A 44 21.55 6.90 -14.35
C GLY A 44 22.28 8.24 -14.19
N GLU A 45 23.47 8.27 -13.55
CA GLU A 45 24.34 9.43 -13.48
C GLU A 45 25.28 9.48 -14.69
N THR A 46 25.43 10.66 -15.30
CA THR A 46 26.39 10.88 -16.41
C THR A 46 27.68 11.48 -15.87
N ILE A 47 28.77 10.73 -15.97
CA ILE A 47 30.13 11.17 -15.63
C ILE A 47 30.79 11.75 -16.88
N CYS A 48 31.23 13.00 -16.81
CA CYS A 48 31.99 13.68 -17.85
C CYS A 48 33.30 14.23 -17.27
N LEU A 49 34.45 13.71 -17.70
CA LEU A 49 35.76 14.15 -17.22
C LEU A 49 36.69 14.51 -18.38
N TYR A 50 37.62 15.43 -18.12
CA TYR A 50 38.60 15.93 -19.07
C TYR A 50 39.98 15.95 -18.41
N GLY A 51 41.04 15.66 -19.16
CA GLY A 51 42.40 15.74 -18.65
C GLY A 51 43.45 15.57 -19.74
N SER A 52 44.63 16.17 -19.55
CA SER A 52 45.77 16.03 -20.46
C SER A 52 46.57 14.74 -20.21
N ASN A 53 46.45 14.13 -19.02
CA ASN A 53 47.13 12.89 -18.65
C ASN A 53 46.15 11.71 -18.67
N TYR A 54 46.37 10.76 -19.59
CA TYR A 54 45.54 9.57 -19.75
C TYR A 54 45.48 8.67 -18.51
N GLN A 55 46.60 8.45 -17.81
CA GLN A 55 46.64 7.56 -16.64
C GLN A 55 45.86 8.16 -15.48
N GLN A 56 46.01 9.47 -15.25
CA GLN A 56 45.26 10.17 -14.21
C GLN A 56 43.76 10.19 -14.55
N LEU A 57 43.39 10.51 -15.79
CA LEU A 57 42.00 10.50 -16.23
C LEU A 57 41.35 9.11 -16.05
N LYS A 58 42.10 8.04 -16.30
CA LYS A 58 41.60 6.67 -16.10
C LYS A 58 41.37 6.37 -14.61
N LYS A 59 42.28 6.81 -13.73
CA LYS A 59 42.13 6.67 -12.27
C LYS A 59 40.92 7.47 -11.76
N ASP A 60 40.77 8.70 -12.23
CA ASP A 60 39.65 9.59 -11.87
C ASP A 60 38.31 9.04 -12.38
N LEU A 61 38.30 8.45 -13.58
CA LEU A 61 37.13 7.77 -14.13
C LEU A 61 36.73 6.57 -13.28
N GLU A 62 37.67 5.71 -12.87
CA GLU A 62 37.34 4.57 -12.00
C GLU A 62 36.86 5.03 -10.62
N ALA A 63 37.48 6.05 -10.03
CA ALA A 63 37.00 6.65 -8.77
C ALA A 63 35.59 7.27 -8.93
N ALA A 64 35.32 7.96 -10.03
CA ALA A 64 34.00 8.53 -10.32
C ALA A 64 32.96 7.45 -10.61
N LYS A 65 33.33 6.37 -11.30
CA LYS A 65 32.47 5.19 -11.50
C LYS A 65 32.17 4.53 -10.17
N GLU A 66 33.14 4.34 -9.27
CA GLU A 66 32.89 3.79 -7.94
C GLU A 66 31.98 4.71 -7.11
N LYS A 67 32.19 6.03 -7.19
CA LYS A 67 31.31 7.02 -6.54
C LYS A 67 29.89 7.01 -7.12
N ALA A 68 29.73 6.85 -8.43
CA ALA A 68 28.42 6.77 -9.09
C ALA A 68 27.75 5.38 -8.97
N LYS A 69 28.55 4.31 -8.84
CA LYS A 69 28.07 2.96 -8.47
C LYS A 69 27.53 2.98 -7.05
N GLY A 70 28.27 3.59 -6.12
CA GLY A 70 27.81 3.94 -4.78
C GLY A 70 27.00 5.23 -4.74
N GLY A 71 26.33 5.56 -5.87
CA GLY A 71 25.76 6.88 -6.18
C GLY A 71 25.13 7.52 -4.99
N ILE A 72 25.55 8.75 -4.66
CA ILE A 72 25.19 9.55 -3.47
C ILE A 72 23.98 8.96 -2.76
N PHE A 73 24.22 7.93 -1.95
CA PHE A 73 23.27 7.51 -0.96
C PHE A 73 23.37 8.64 0.05
N ASN A 74 22.29 9.38 0.20
CA ASN A 74 22.02 9.85 1.54
C ASN A 74 21.83 8.55 2.32
N LYS A 75 22.90 8.07 2.96
CA LYS A 75 22.80 6.97 3.91
C LYS A 75 21.75 7.44 4.92
N PRO A 76 20.52 6.94 4.85
CA PRO A 76 19.48 7.46 5.70
C PRO A 76 19.78 6.89 7.07
N ASP A 77 19.89 7.75 8.08
CA ASP A 77 19.92 7.32 9.48
C ASP A 77 18.49 6.93 9.93
N TYR A 78 17.78 6.15 9.10
CA TYR A 78 16.45 5.64 9.40
C TYR A 78 16.49 4.12 9.49
N THR A 79 16.00 3.64 10.62
CA THR A 79 15.52 2.28 10.76
C THR A 79 14.28 2.04 9.91
N VAL A 80 13.92 0.78 9.66
CA VAL A 80 12.67 0.42 8.96
C VAL A 80 11.46 1.01 9.67
N SER A 81 11.44 0.99 11.00
CA SER A 81 10.35 1.51 11.81
C SER A 81 10.17 3.02 11.64
N GLU A 82 11.26 3.78 11.75
CA GLU A 82 11.24 5.24 11.58
C GLU A 82 10.78 5.63 10.18
N TRP A 83 11.35 5.00 9.15
CA TRP A 83 10.94 5.26 7.78
C TRP A 83 9.49 4.86 7.54
N PHE A 84 9.04 3.71 8.05
CA PHE A 84 7.66 3.29 7.91
C PHE A 84 6.70 4.32 8.49
N HIS A 85 6.98 4.90 9.66
CA HIS A 85 6.13 5.94 10.24
C HIS A 85 6.14 7.23 9.43
N ILE A 86 7.31 7.72 9.00
CA ILE A 86 7.43 8.90 8.14
C ILE A 86 6.66 8.68 6.83
N TRP A 87 6.88 7.54 6.19
CA TRP A 87 6.24 7.18 4.94
C TRP A 87 4.73 7.05 5.10
N PHE A 88 4.27 6.36 6.15
CA PHE A 88 2.86 6.14 6.38
C PHE A 88 2.12 7.47 6.60
N ASP A 89 2.67 8.34 7.43
CA ASP A 89 2.05 9.64 7.76
C ASP A 89 2.13 10.63 6.60
N THR A 90 3.21 10.60 5.80
CA THR A 90 3.40 11.54 4.67
C THR A 90 2.68 11.10 3.40
N TYR A 91 2.77 9.82 3.04
CA TYR A 91 2.28 9.32 1.75
C TYR A 91 0.93 8.60 1.87
N LYS A 92 0.72 7.81 2.94
CA LYS A 92 -0.46 6.94 3.03
C LYS A 92 -1.65 7.64 3.69
N VAL A 93 -1.44 8.35 4.80
CA VAL A 93 -2.50 9.03 5.57
C VAL A 93 -3.35 9.98 4.71
N PRO A 94 -2.78 10.84 3.84
CA PRO A 94 -3.60 11.73 2.99
C PRO A 94 -4.53 11.00 2.01
N MET A 95 -4.26 9.72 1.70
CA MET A 95 -5.00 8.95 0.71
C MET A 95 -6.06 8.02 1.31
N ILE A 96 -6.15 7.92 2.64
CA ILE A 96 -7.04 6.98 3.32
C ILE A 96 -7.95 7.66 4.34
N LYS A 97 -9.07 7.02 4.67
CA LYS A 97 -9.98 7.50 5.72
C LYS A 97 -9.34 7.36 7.09
N GLU A 98 -9.67 8.27 8.00
CA GLU A 98 -9.19 8.26 9.39
C GLU A 98 -9.39 6.91 10.09
N SER A 99 -10.56 6.30 9.88
CA SER A 99 -10.91 4.97 10.42
C SER A 99 -9.99 3.84 9.96
N SER A 100 -9.28 4.02 8.85
CA SER A 100 -8.37 3.04 8.27
C SER A 100 -6.92 3.23 8.71
N ILE A 101 -6.55 4.41 9.22
CA ILE A 101 -5.17 4.76 9.60
C ILE A 101 -4.64 3.79 10.66
N ALA A 102 -5.28 3.77 11.85
CA ALA A 102 -4.78 2.98 12.97
C ALA A 102 -4.80 1.46 12.69
N PRO A 103 -5.87 0.86 12.13
CA PRO A 103 -5.87 -0.57 11.81
C PRO A 103 -4.76 -0.97 10.82
N MET A 104 -4.53 -0.15 9.79
CA MET A 104 -3.49 -0.45 8.80
C MET A 104 -2.09 -0.29 9.37
N LYS A 105 -1.85 0.74 10.19
CA LYS A 105 -0.56 0.99 10.84
C LYS A 105 -0.22 -0.13 11.83
N ARG A 106 -1.16 -0.45 12.74
CA ARG A 106 -1.04 -1.54 13.73
C ARG A 106 -0.74 -2.90 13.10
N LYS A 107 -1.28 -3.16 11.91
CA LYS A 107 -1.06 -4.44 11.23
C LYS A 107 0.41 -4.64 10.88
N VAL A 108 1.11 -3.60 10.41
CA VAL A 108 2.55 -3.67 10.12
C VAL A 108 3.37 -3.64 11.41
N GLU A 109 2.99 -2.79 12.37
CA GLU A 109 3.63 -2.68 13.69
C GLU A 109 3.58 -4.00 14.49
N GLY A 110 2.48 -4.75 14.39
CA GLY A 110 2.30 -6.03 15.07
C GLY A 110 2.74 -7.26 14.28
N THR A 111 3.29 -7.09 13.07
CA THR A 111 3.76 -8.20 12.22
C THR A 111 5.24 -8.08 11.91
N PHE A 112 5.65 -7.18 11.02
CA PHE A 112 7.01 -7.16 10.49
C PHE A 112 7.96 -6.29 11.31
N LEU A 113 7.49 -5.18 11.88
CA LEU A 113 8.36 -4.28 12.65
C LEU A 113 9.02 -4.95 13.88
N PRO A 114 8.41 -5.92 14.58
CA PRO A 114 9.10 -6.63 15.66
C PRO A 114 10.34 -7.43 15.21
N TYR A 115 10.45 -7.78 13.93
CA TYR A 115 11.55 -8.59 13.38
C TYR A 115 12.61 -7.75 12.65
N VAL A 116 12.18 -6.70 11.92
CA VAL A 116 13.08 -5.90 11.07
C VAL A 116 13.04 -4.39 11.40
N GLY A 117 12.19 -3.96 12.32
CA GLY A 117 11.91 -2.56 12.61
C GLY A 117 13.14 -1.76 13.03
N ASP A 118 13.99 -2.35 13.87
CA ASP A 118 15.19 -1.70 14.43
C ASP A 118 16.40 -1.74 13.48
N ARG A 119 16.30 -2.44 12.34
CA ARG A 119 17.39 -2.53 11.36
C ARG A 119 17.40 -1.29 10.48
N MET A 120 18.59 -0.90 10.02
CA MET A 120 18.70 0.16 9.02
C MET A 120 18.08 -0.29 7.69
N LEU A 121 17.49 0.66 6.96
CA LEU A 121 16.85 0.39 5.67
C LEU A 121 17.77 -0.35 4.69
N ASP A 122 19.05 0.03 4.63
CA ASP A 122 20.06 -0.54 3.73
C ASP A 122 20.61 -1.90 4.18
N GLU A 123 20.26 -2.36 5.39
CA GLU A 123 20.68 -3.64 5.96
C GLU A 123 19.65 -4.75 5.79
N VAL A 124 18.38 -4.42 5.53
CA VAL A 124 17.31 -5.40 5.39
C VAL A 124 17.44 -6.18 4.08
N ARG A 125 17.31 -7.51 4.17
CA ARG A 125 17.34 -8.43 3.02
C ARG A 125 16.04 -9.21 2.95
N SER A 126 15.75 -9.77 1.77
CA SER A 126 14.56 -10.59 1.54
C SER A 126 14.47 -11.80 2.49
N ILE A 127 15.63 -12.38 2.87
CA ILE A 127 15.66 -13.50 3.81
C ILE A 127 15.15 -13.12 5.20
N ASP A 128 15.38 -11.89 5.66
CA ASP A 128 14.94 -11.43 6.99
C ASP A 128 13.41 -11.37 7.06
N LEU A 129 12.80 -10.86 5.99
CA LEU A 129 11.36 -10.81 5.83
C LEU A 129 10.76 -12.22 5.67
N GLN A 130 11.44 -13.12 4.95
CA GLN A 130 11.00 -14.52 4.82
C GLN A 130 11.05 -15.26 6.16
N ILE A 131 12.07 -15.01 6.98
CA ILE A 131 12.14 -15.52 8.36
C ILE A 131 10.97 -14.97 9.17
N ALA A 132 10.70 -13.67 9.12
CA ALA A 132 9.54 -13.08 9.82
C ALA A 132 8.22 -13.73 9.37
N ILE A 133 8.02 -13.97 8.06
CA ILE A 133 6.82 -14.67 7.55
C ILE A 133 6.73 -16.08 8.15
N LYS A 134 7.83 -16.83 8.18
CA LYS A 134 7.86 -18.18 8.74
C LYS A 134 7.44 -18.17 10.21
N GLU A 135 8.05 -17.32 11.04
CA GLU A 135 7.75 -17.21 12.48
C GLU A 135 6.29 -16.82 12.72
N LEU A 136 5.77 -15.82 12.00
CA LEU A 136 4.38 -15.38 12.11
C LEU A 136 3.37 -16.50 11.75
N LEU A 137 3.73 -17.37 10.80
CA LEU A 137 2.91 -18.52 10.41
C LEU A 137 2.97 -19.65 11.43
N GLU A 138 4.14 -19.89 12.04
CA GLU A 138 4.34 -20.90 13.08
C GLU A 138 3.62 -20.50 14.40
N GLU A 139 3.62 -19.22 14.74
CA GLU A 139 2.86 -18.70 15.89
C GLU A 139 1.34 -18.89 15.75
N GLY A 140 0.81 -18.83 14.53
CA GLY A 140 -0.61 -19.06 14.22
C GLY A 140 -1.60 -18.03 14.82
N ARG A 141 -1.11 -16.94 15.42
CA ARG A 141 -1.94 -15.90 16.07
C ARG A 141 -2.55 -14.91 15.08
N ILE A 142 -1.92 -14.74 13.92
CA ILE A 142 -2.31 -13.76 12.91
C ILE A 142 -2.77 -14.50 11.65
N ALA A 143 -3.93 -14.12 11.12
CA ALA A 143 -4.44 -14.70 9.90
C ALA A 143 -3.48 -14.46 8.71
N LYS A 144 -3.32 -15.46 7.84
CA LYS A 144 -2.44 -15.38 6.65
C LYS A 144 -2.74 -14.17 5.76
N SER A 145 -4.02 -13.84 5.59
CA SER A 145 -4.45 -12.65 4.85
C SER A 145 -3.96 -11.35 5.49
N SER A 146 -3.94 -11.27 6.82
CA SER A 146 -3.40 -10.13 7.55
C SER A 146 -1.88 -10.01 7.40
N ILE A 147 -1.15 -11.14 7.43
CA ILE A 147 0.30 -11.16 7.17
C ILE A 147 0.58 -10.67 5.74
N SER A 148 -0.17 -11.18 4.75
CA SER A 148 -0.03 -10.77 3.35
C SER A 148 -0.34 -9.29 3.15
N GLU A 149 -1.38 -8.75 3.78
CA GLU A 149 -1.70 -7.32 3.70
C GLU A 149 -0.62 -6.44 4.33
N ALA A 150 -0.03 -6.87 5.45
CA ALA A 150 1.10 -6.18 6.06
C ALA A 150 2.36 -6.23 5.19
N LEU A 151 2.64 -7.38 4.56
CA LEU A 151 3.78 -7.55 3.66
C LEU A 151 3.66 -6.62 2.45
N ASN A 152 2.48 -6.58 1.83
CA ASN A 152 2.21 -5.68 0.71
C ASN A 152 2.41 -4.21 1.13
N ARG A 153 1.96 -3.84 2.33
CA ARG A 153 2.16 -2.47 2.85
C ARG A 153 3.63 -2.14 3.09
N LEU A 154 4.38 -3.09 3.63
CA LEU A 154 5.81 -2.93 3.85
C LEU A 154 6.56 -2.86 2.51
N SER A 155 6.12 -3.63 1.50
CA SER A 155 6.63 -3.54 0.14
C SER A 155 6.39 -2.16 -0.48
N ASP A 156 5.19 -1.57 -0.33
CA ASP A 156 4.92 -0.19 -0.75
C ASP A 156 5.88 0.82 -0.05
N CYS A 157 6.14 0.61 1.25
CA CYS A 157 7.03 1.43 2.05
C CYS A 157 8.48 1.39 1.53
N PHE A 158 8.99 0.17 1.26
CA PHE A 158 10.32 -0.02 0.68
C PHE A 158 10.41 0.49 -0.76
N ALA A 159 9.36 0.35 -1.56
CA ALA A 159 9.31 0.94 -2.89
C ALA A 159 9.46 2.48 -2.84
N SER A 160 8.83 3.13 -1.85
CA SER A 160 9.04 4.55 -1.58
C SER A 160 10.47 4.86 -1.13
N ALA A 161 11.08 4.02 -0.29
CA ALA A 161 12.49 4.18 0.11
C ALA A 161 13.44 4.12 -1.10
N VAL A 162 13.22 3.16 -2.01
CA VAL A 162 13.97 3.04 -3.27
C VAL A 162 13.78 4.28 -4.14
N ASN A 163 12.56 4.78 -4.27
CA ASN A 163 12.28 6.01 -5.02
C ASN A 163 12.99 7.25 -4.43
N ASN A 164 13.12 7.30 -3.11
CA ASN A 164 13.88 8.34 -2.40
C ASN A 164 15.41 8.08 -2.40
N ARG A 165 15.88 7.01 -3.06
CA ARG A 165 17.29 6.59 -3.13
C ARG A 165 17.90 6.23 -1.78
N TYR A 166 17.06 5.85 -0.83
CA TYR A 166 17.47 5.33 0.49
C TYR A 166 17.84 3.86 0.43
N MET A 167 17.36 3.15 -0.59
CA MET A 167 17.64 1.73 -0.84
C MET A 167 17.88 1.51 -2.34
N LEU A 168 18.68 0.51 -2.70
CA LEU A 168 18.87 0.11 -4.10
C LEU A 168 17.68 -0.69 -4.64
N THR A 169 17.17 -1.59 -3.82
CA THR A 169 16.20 -2.61 -4.22
C THR A 169 15.20 -2.79 -3.10
N ASN A 170 13.96 -3.12 -3.46
CA ASN A 170 12.93 -3.45 -2.49
C ASN A 170 13.08 -4.93 -2.04
N PRO A 171 13.42 -5.21 -0.78
CA PRO A 171 13.62 -6.58 -0.29
C PRO A 171 12.32 -7.38 -0.22
N ALA A 172 11.16 -6.73 -0.28
CA ALA A 172 9.84 -7.36 -0.20
C ALA A 172 9.18 -7.61 -1.57
N HIS A 173 9.82 -7.25 -2.69
CA HIS A 173 9.19 -7.24 -4.03
C HIS A 173 8.65 -8.62 -4.44
N ASP A 174 9.43 -9.69 -4.24
CA ASP A 174 9.10 -11.05 -4.71
C ASP A 174 8.68 -12.00 -3.58
N LEU A 175 8.36 -11.46 -2.40
CA LEU A 175 7.98 -12.29 -1.26
C LEU A 175 6.50 -12.65 -1.32
N VAL A 176 6.21 -13.92 -1.07
CA VAL A 176 4.85 -14.46 -1.06
C VAL A 176 4.60 -15.14 0.29
N VAL A 177 3.47 -14.81 0.91
CA VAL A 177 2.99 -15.55 2.07
C VAL A 177 2.39 -16.87 1.58
N PRO A 178 2.92 -18.04 1.99
CA PRO A 178 2.40 -19.31 1.52
C PRO A 178 0.96 -19.52 2.02
N PHE A 179 0.03 -19.51 1.08
CA PHE A 179 -1.31 -20.04 1.31
C PHE A 179 -1.24 -21.54 1.03
N LYS A 180 -1.39 -22.38 2.06
CA LYS A 180 -1.88 -23.74 1.81
C LYS A 180 -3.19 -23.59 1.07
N GLU A 181 -3.39 -24.36 0.01
CA GLU A 181 -4.71 -24.58 -0.58
C GLU A 181 -5.60 -25.14 0.54
N GLU A 182 -6.31 -24.25 1.25
CA GLU A 182 -7.41 -24.73 2.06
C GLU A 182 -8.46 -25.25 1.08
N PRO A 183 -9.05 -26.43 1.32
CA PRO A 183 -10.14 -26.90 0.50
C PRO A 183 -11.17 -25.77 0.43
N TRP A 184 -11.60 -25.44 -0.79
CA TRP A 184 -12.56 -24.36 -1.01
C TRP A 184 -13.73 -24.55 -0.06
N LYS A 185 -13.83 -23.67 0.95
CA LYS A 185 -14.96 -23.70 1.87
C LYS A 185 -16.10 -23.02 1.16
N GLU A 186 -17.11 -23.79 0.78
CA GLU A 186 -18.34 -23.24 0.21
C GLU A 186 -18.88 -22.19 1.18
N ARG A 187 -18.95 -20.96 0.69
CA ARG A 187 -19.47 -19.86 1.48
C ARG A 187 -20.98 -20.06 1.59
N ARG A 188 -21.44 -20.64 2.69
CA ARG A 188 -22.87 -20.82 2.97
C ARG A 188 -23.58 -19.47 3.17
N TRP A 189 -24.81 -19.38 2.66
CA TRP A 189 -25.77 -18.33 2.97
C TRP A 189 -27.02 -18.93 3.61
N LEU A 190 -27.82 -18.11 4.28
CA LEU A 190 -29.10 -18.55 4.82
C LEU A 190 -30.09 -18.74 3.68
N ASN A 191 -30.79 -19.88 3.66
CA ASN A 191 -31.93 -20.08 2.78
C ASN A 191 -33.20 -19.38 3.32
N VAL A 192 -34.28 -19.40 2.55
CA VAL A 192 -35.53 -18.69 2.89
C VAL A 192 -36.14 -19.19 4.21
N ASP A 193 -36.13 -20.50 4.44
CA ASP A 193 -36.68 -21.09 5.67
C ASP A 193 -35.83 -20.74 6.89
N GLU A 194 -34.51 -20.72 6.74
CA GLU A 194 -33.58 -20.30 7.79
C GLU A 194 -33.70 -18.82 8.13
N ILE A 195 -33.88 -17.96 7.11
CA ILE A 195 -34.17 -16.54 7.31
C ILE A 195 -35.47 -16.37 8.10
N LYS A 196 -36.50 -17.15 7.77
CA LYS A 196 -37.77 -17.12 8.49
C LYS A 196 -37.58 -17.52 9.96
N ILE A 197 -36.93 -18.65 10.22
CA ILE A 197 -36.60 -19.10 11.59
C ILE A 197 -35.82 -18.03 12.35
N PHE A 198 -34.81 -17.44 11.71
CA PHE A 198 -33.99 -16.38 12.31
C PHE A 198 -34.81 -15.12 12.68
N LEU A 199 -35.71 -14.69 11.80
CA LEU A 199 -36.54 -13.51 12.04
C LEU A 199 -37.64 -13.78 13.08
N ASP A 200 -38.23 -14.98 13.09
CA ASP A 200 -39.22 -15.39 14.08
C ASP A 200 -38.59 -15.44 15.48
N GLU A 201 -37.41 -16.06 15.62
CA GLU A 201 -36.66 -16.06 16.88
C GLU A 201 -36.25 -14.65 17.32
N THR A 202 -35.80 -13.80 16.39
CA THR A 202 -35.47 -12.41 16.69
C THR A 202 -36.71 -11.65 17.18
N LYS A 203 -37.88 -11.92 16.62
CA LYS A 203 -39.13 -11.27 17.02
C LYS A 203 -39.55 -11.67 18.44
N GLU A 204 -39.38 -12.93 18.81
CA GLU A 204 -39.78 -13.46 20.12
C GLU A 204 -38.77 -13.08 21.22
N SER A 205 -37.49 -13.34 20.98
CA SER A 205 -36.44 -13.20 22.01
C SER A 205 -35.75 -11.84 22.00
N TYR A 206 -35.68 -11.17 20.84
CA TYR A 206 -34.90 -9.94 20.65
C TYR A 206 -35.65 -8.84 19.86
N PRO A 207 -36.88 -8.49 20.23
CA PRO A 207 -37.77 -7.65 19.40
C PRO A 207 -37.21 -6.26 19.08
N PHE A 208 -36.29 -5.75 19.90
CA PHE A 208 -35.58 -4.50 19.64
C PHE A 208 -34.73 -4.55 18.36
N TRP A 209 -34.12 -5.70 18.05
CA TRP A 209 -33.22 -5.86 16.89
C TRP A 209 -33.95 -6.30 15.62
N LEU A 210 -35.24 -6.63 15.71
CA LEU A 210 -36.01 -7.10 14.57
C LEU A 210 -36.00 -6.11 13.38
N PRO A 211 -36.24 -4.79 13.55
CA PRO A 211 -36.19 -3.86 12.43
C PRO A 211 -34.84 -3.83 11.73
N LEU A 212 -33.74 -3.86 12.50
CA LEU A 212 -32.37 -3.84 11.99
C LEU A 212 -32.10 -5.06 11.09
N HIS A 213 -32.36 -6.26 11.62
CA HIS A 213 -32.13 -7.51 10.90
C HIS A 213 -33.00 -7.59 9.64
N TYR A 214 -34.27 -7.23 9.74
CA TYR A 214 -35.21 -7.24 8.62
C TYR A 214 -34.75 -6.29 7.51
N ILE A 215 -34.39 -5.05 7.85
CA ILE A 215 -33.89 -4.08 6.88
C ILE A 215 -32.62 -4.61 6.21
N MET A 216 -31.65 -5.12 6.96
CA MET A 216 -30.39 -5.64 6.40
C MET A 216 -30.61 -6.79 5.42
N ILE A 217 -31.46 -7.76 5.76
CA ILE A 217 -31.74 -8.94 4.93
C ILE A 217 -32.43 -8.52 3.62
N TYR A 218 -33.47 -7.69 3.70
CA TYR A 218 -34.29 -7.35 2.53
C TYR A 218 -33.75 -6.20 1.67
N THR A 219 -32.77 -5.44 2.15
CA THR A 219 -32.14 -4.34 1.39
C THR A 219 -30.68 -4.62 1.02
N GLY A 220 -30.05 -5.62 1.62
CA GLY A 220 -28.63 -5.93 1.45
C GLY A 220 -27.68 -4.84 1.97
N MET A 221 -28.19 -3.91 2.80
CA MET A 221 -27.39 -2.84 3.37
C MET A 221 -26.37 -3.36 4.37
N ARG A 222 -25.18 -2.75 4.37
CA ARG A 222 -24.17 -3.04 5.40
C ARG A 222 -24.62 -2.47 6.75
N ILE A 223 -24.21 -3.10 7.85
CA ILE A 223 -24.56 -2.67 9.21
C ILE A 223 -24.27 -1.18 9.48
N GLY A 224 -23.11 -0.69 9.02
CA GLY A 224 -22.75 0.72 9.13
C GLY A 224 -23.62 1.63 8.27
N GLU A 225 -24.08 1.17 7.11
CA GLU A 225 -25.02 1.92 6.26
C GLU A 225 -26.38 2.05 6.96
N VAL A 226 -26.90 0.97 7.56
CA VAL A 226 -28.16 1.00 8.33
C VAL A 226 -28.04 1.87 9.57
N GLY A 227 -26.96 1.71 10.35
CA GLY A 227 -26.71 2.52 11.54
C GLY A 227 -26.46 4.01 11.24
N GLY A 228 -26.11 4.34 9.99
CA GLY A 228 -25.92 5.71 9.53
C GLY A 228 -27.20 6.41 9.09
N LEU A 229 -28.31 5.69 8.92
CA LEU A 229 -29.54 6.27 8.39
C LEU A 229 -30.12 7.36 9.30
N LYS A 230 -30.55 8.46 8.70
CA LYS A 230 -31.41 9.47 9.33
C LYS A 230 -32.82 9.35 8.80
N TRP A 231 -33.80 9.85 9.55
CA TRP A 231 -35.20 9.85 9.09
C TRP A 231 -35.43 10.61 7.78
N GLY A 232 -34.60 11.60 7.48
CA GLY A 232 -34.63 12.31 6.19
C GLY A 232 -34.10 11.51 5.01
N ASP A 233 -33.49 10.35 5.24
CA ASP A 233 -32.95 9.46 4.20
C ASP A 233 -33.95 8.36 3.79
N VAL A 234 -35.03 8.18 4.56
CA VAL A 234 -36.03 7.12 4.35
C VAL A 234 -37.31 7.71 3.77
N HIS A 235 -37.55 7.47 2.49
CA HIS A 235 -38.71 7.97 1.76
C HIS A 235 -39.83 6.93 1.77
N LEU A 236 -40.64 6.92 2.84
CA LEU A 236 -41.69 5.92 3.09
C LEU A 236 -42.82 5.88 2.06
N GLU A 237 -43.13 7.01 1.42
CA GLU A 237 -44.13 7.08 0.35
C GLU A 237 -43.55 6.62 -0.98
N GLY A 238 -42.32 7.03 -1.29
CA GLY A 238 -41.60 6.63 -2.51
C GLY A 238 -41.03 5.21 -2.46
N GLY A 239 -41.01 4.57 -1.28
CA GLY A 239 -40.51 3.20 -1.11
C GLY A 239 -39.01 3.05 -1.34
N TYR A 240 -38.19 4.02 -0.94
CA TYR A 240 -36.74 3.93 -1.09
C TYR A 240 -35.94 4.60 0.03
N ILE A 241 -34.69 4.16 0.20
CA ILE A 241 -33.70 4.70 1.11
C ILE A 241 -32.61 5.38 0.30
N GLU A 242 -32.18 6.58 0.68
CA GLU A 242 -31.05 7.26 0.07
C GLU A 242 -29.79 7.15 0.96
N LEU A 243 -28.78 6.42 0.50
CA LEU A 243 -27.54 6.28 1.28
C LEU A 243 -26.65 7.50 1.14
N LYS A 244 -26.44 8.20 2.26
CA LYS A 244 -25.60 9.41 2.34
C LYS A 244 -24.41 9.27 3.29
N GLN A 245 -24.55 8.47 4.34
CA GLN A 245 -23.51 8.28 5.36
C GLN A 245 -23.52 6.85 5.91
N ALA A 246 -22.46 6.49 6.62
CA ALA A 246 -22.37 5.27 7.41
C ALA A 246 -21.90 5.59 8.83
N LEU A 247 -22.43 4.84 9.80
CA LEU A 247 -21.96 4.83 11.17
C LEU A 247 -20.62 4.08 11.26
N SER A 248 -19.60 4.75 11.79
CA SER A 248 -18.33 4.16 12.17
C SER A 248 -18.25 4.05 13.68
N VAL A 249 -17.74 2.92 14.17
CA VAL A 249 -17.44 2.70 15.57
C VAL A 249 -15.97 2.32 15.69
N GLU A 250 -15.22 3.13 16.42
CA GLU A 250 -13.79 2.98 16.62
C GLU A 250 -13.46 2.95 18.11
N TYR A 251 -12.35 2.33 18.46
CA TYR A 251 -11.80 2.37 19.82
C TYR A 251 -10.43 3.04 19.79
N LYS A 252 -10.32 4.21 20.42
CA LYS A 252 -9.05 4.93 20.61
C LYS A 252 -8.74 4.96 22.11
N GLN A 253 -7.62 4.38 22.52
CA GLN A 253 -7.18 4.30 23.92
C GLN A 253 -8.28 3.74 24.87
N GLY A 254 -8.95 2.66 24.46
CA GLY A 254 -10.05 2.05 25.22
C GLY A 254 -11.37 2.82 25.20
N LYS A 255 -11.41 4.04 24.65
CA LYS A 255 -12.64 4.83 24.51
C LYS A 255 -13.34 4.53 23.19
N LYS A 256 -14.63 4.20 23.27
CA LYS A 256 -15.51 4.02 22.11
C LYS A 256 -15.82 5.39 21.50
N LEU A 257 -15.45 5.57 20.23
CA LEU A 257 -15.78 6.73 19.41
C LEU A 257 -16.81 6.30 18.39
N ILE A 258 -17.91 7.05 18.32
CA ILE A 258 -18.99 6.82 17.38
C ILE A 258 -19.07 8.06 16.50
N SER A 259 -19.00 7.89 15.18
CA SER A 259 -19.05 9.00 14.23
C SER A 259 -19.85 8.61 12.98
N LEU A 260 -20.50 9.61 12.38
CA LEU A 260 -21.04 9.49 11.04
C LEU A 260 -19.95 9.85 10.04
N THR A 261 -19.75 8.97 9.06
CA THR A 261 -18.70 9.08 8.07
C THR A 261 -19.26 8.99 6.66
N THR A 262 -18.47 9.43 5.68
CA THR A 262 -18.79 9.24 4.27
C THR A 262 -18.80 7.76 3.92
N LEU A 263 -19.59 7.37 2.92
CA LEU A 263 -19.64 5.98 2.47
C LEU A 263 -18.30 5.53 1.89
N LYS A 264 -18.00 4.22 1.97
CA LYS A 264 -16.66 3.68 1.68
C LYS A 264 -16.17 3.99 0.26
N THR A 265 -17.07 3.98 -0.72
CA THR A 265 -16.78 4.23 -2.13
C THR A 265 -17.85 5.12 -2.75
N THR A 266 -17.54 5.78 -3.86
CA THR A 266 -18.50 6.56 -4.66
C THR A 266 -19.71 5.71 -5.08
N ASN A 267 -19.49 4.46 -5.48
CA ASN A 267 -20.57 3.52 -5.83
C ASN A 267 -21.50 3.17 -4.65
N SER A 268 -21.11 3.50 -3.42
CA SER A 268 -21.96 3.24 -2.26
C SER A 268 -23.13 4.23 -2.18
N TYR A 269 -22.99 5.44 -2.74
CA TYR A 269 -24.06 6.46 -2.81
C TYR A 269 -25.12 6.01 -3.81
N ARG A 270 -26.26 5.53 -3.30
CA ARG A 270 -27.32 4.94 -4.12
C ARG A 270 -28.68 5.06 -3.44
N LYS A 271 -29.73 4.98 -4.23
CA LYS A 271 -31.10 4.75 -3.75
C LYS A 271 -31.36 3.25 -3.71
N ILE A 272 -31.86 2.76 -2.58
CA ILE A 272 -32.22 1.36 -2.40
C ILE A 272 -33.75 1.29 -2.30
N PRO A 273 -34.44 0.70 -3.28
CA PRO A 273 -35.86 0.48 -3.15
C PRO A 273 -36.12 -0.55 -2.05
N PHE A 274 -37.22 -0.38 -1.33
CA PHE A 274 -37.72 -1.38 -0.40
C PHE A 274 -39.20 -1.64 -0.65
N MET A 275 -39.62 -2.87 -0.39
CA MET A 275 -40.99 -3.33 -0.62
C MET A 275 -41.48 -4.13 0.59
N GLY A 276 -42.79 -4.39 0.62
CA GLY A 276 -43.41 -5.22 1.65
C GLY A 276 -43.16 -4.69 3.06
N GLN A 277 -42.90 -5.62 3.98
CA GLN A 277 -42.84 -5.37 5.42
C GLN A 277 -41.71 -4.43 5.89
N VAL A 278 -40.78 -4.04 5.01
CA VAL A 278 -39.68 -3.13 5.35
C VAL A 278 -40.22 -1.75 5.77
N LYS A 279 -41.33 -1.30 5.17
CA LYS A 279 -41.98 -0.04 5.53
C LYS A 279 -42.48 -0.08 6.98
N GLU A 280 -43.12 -1.17 7.37
CA GLU A 280 -43.62 -1.41 8.72
C GLU A 280 -42.47 -1.45 9.73
N MET A 281 -41.33 -2.06 9.36
CA MET A 281 -40.13 -2.08 10.21
C MET A 281 -39.57 -0.68 10.46
N PHE A 282 -39.52 0.18 9.43
CA PHE A 282 -39.14 1.59 9.63
C PHE A 282 -40.14 2.35 10.51
N LEU A 283 -41.45 2.11 10.33
CA LEU A 283 -42.47 2.74 11.18
C LEU A 283 -42.39 2.28 12.63
N GLN A 284 -42.13 0.99 12.86
CA GLN A 284 -41.89 0.43 14.19
C GLN A 284 -40.66 1.06 14.84
N GLN A 285 -39.54 1.13 14.11
CA GLN A 285 -38.32 1.79 14.59
C GLN A 285 -38.55 3.28 14.89
N LYS A 286 -39.35 3.98 14.07
CA LYS A 286 -39.69 5.40 14.28
C LYS A 286 -40.42 5.61 15.60
N LYS A 287 -41.43 4.78 15.88
CA LYS A 287 -42.17 4.79 17.15
C LYS A 287 -41.26 4.53 18.35
N GLN A 288 -40.29 3.62 18.21
CA GLN A 288 -39.32 3.33 19.28
C GLN A 288 -38.34 4.49 19.48
N SER A 289 -37.86 5.12 18.41
CA SER A 289 -36.90 6.23 18.48
C SER A 289 -37.44 7.51 19.11
N ILE A 290 -38.76 7.74 19.10
CA ILE A 290 -39.41 8.90 19.73
C ILE A 290 -39.52 8.74 21.25
N LYS A 291 -39.40 7.51 21.77
CA LYS A 291 -39.51 7.23 23.22
C LYS A 291 -38.20 7.47 23.99
N TRP A 292 -37.15 7.90 23.30
CA TRP A 292 -35.81 8.21 23.83
C TRP A 292 -35.47 9.66 23.48
#